data_AF-A0AAN8J1N9-F1
#
_entry.id   AF-A0AAN8J1N9-F1
#
_cell.length_a   1.000
_cell.length_b   1.000
_cell.length_c   1.000
_cell.angle_alpha   90.00
_cell.angle_beta   90.00
_cell.angle_gamma   90.00
#
_symmetry.space_group_name_H-M   'P 1'
#
loop_
_entity.id
_entity.type
_entity.pdbx_description
1 polymer ?
#
loop_
_entity_poly.entity_id
_entity_poly.type
_entity_poly.pdbx_seq_one_letter_code
_entity_poly.pdbx_strand_id
1 'polypeptide(L)'
;MENRVLHNFDHDGTRVIRVTFRDDDNQPMRTSKTSKSLIERTLGDYMRNGVLVADRWFGYLGSSNSQMRDSGAYFLEKYSRSQLRAYIEKYQRSPPPQWHPKIIHTREQLGRFENLESIPKLMARLGQCFTQSKTTTIPLKREQYYTLYDFVGGSNTKNKEYTFSDGVGMISNGFASEIAKDMSLGDCVPSCYQFRFRGMKGVVAVNPLLDEIASWAKNNAIPPPTWQFGNWDLKLVFRPSQIKFNAARTSNDSLEIVKYSAPVPVSLNKPFICILDQVSEKQSYECHIRVTSRIEELLDLQLRSMARTMLREHDCRNKLKELPRRIDIDSLSVVCGFQLSTEPFFRSLIKATIKYSVTKQMHETGLLQYGQVFVQYTENIHLKTPPPQASKKILTGKVLLTKNPCIVAGDVRVFDAVDIPDLRHLCDVIVFPIHGPRPHPDEMA
;
A
#
# COMPACT_ATOMS: atom_id res chain seq x y z
N MET A 1 5.60 -11.75 9.20
CA MET A 1 4.90 -10.83 8.29
C MET A 1 3.81 -11.64 7.61
N GLU A 2 2.60 -11.53 8.14
CA GLU A 2 1.46 -12.34 7.69
C GLU A 2 0.87 -11.79 6.39
N ASN A 3 0.43 -12.69 5.52
CA ASN A 3 -0.37 -12.38 4.34
C ASN A 3 -1.46 -13.46 4.22
N ARG A 4 -2.50 -13.20 3.42
CA ARG A 4 -3.65 -14.11 3.26
C ARG A 4 -3.24 -15.55 2.97
N VAL A 5 -2.23 -15.73 2.12
CA VAL A 5 -1.77 -17.07 1.71
C VAL A 5 -1.10 -17.79 2.88
N LEU A 6 -0.23 -17.12 3.61
CA LEU A 6 0.43 -17.71 4.78
C LEU A 6 -0.58 -18.05 5.89
N HIS A 7 -1.54 -17.17 6.16
CA HIS A 7 -2.57 -17.40 7.17
C HIS A 7 -3.41 -18.66 6.87
N ASN A 8 -3.80 -18.85 5.60
CA ASN A 8 -4.71 -19.93 5.22
C ASN A 8 -4.03 -21.25 4.90
N PHE A 9 -2.75 -21.24 4.48
CA PHE A 9 -2.09 -22.43 3.94
C PHE A 9 -0.81 -22.83 4.69
N ASP A 10 -0.32 -22.00 5.62
CA ASP A 10 0.92 -22.22 6.35
C ASP A 10 0.75 -22.09 7.87
N HIS A 11 -0.23 -22.82 8.42
CA HIS A 11 -0.58 -22.75 9.85
C HIS A 11 0.57 -23.06 10.81
N ASP A 12 1.54 -23.88 10.39
CA ASP A 12 2.68 -24.31 11.19
C ASP A 12 4.00 -23.64 10.76
N GLY A 13 3.99 -22.80 9.73
CA GLY A 13 5.19 -22.13 9.19
C GLY A 13 6.16 -23.06 8.43
N THR A 14 5.77 -24.30 8.12
CA THR A 14 6.65 -25.32 7.51
C THR A 14 6.28 -25.69 6.08
N ARG A 15 5.21 -25.11 5.53
CA ARG A 15 4.62 -25.52 4.24
C ARG A 15 4.91 -24.53 3.14
N VAL A 16 5.22 -23.28 3.48
CA VAL A 16 5.61 -22.24 2.52
C VAL A 16 7.04 -21.78 2.78
N ILE A 17 7.85 -21.73 1.74
CA ILE A 17 9.20 -21.16 1.78
C ILE A 17 9.31 -19.98 0.83
N ARG A 18 10.14 -19.01 1.19
CA ARG A 18 10.53 -17.91 0.30
C ARG A 18 11.87 -18.25 -0.35
N VAL A 19 11.87 -18.38 -1.66
CA VAL A 19 13.09 -18.63 -2.45
C VAL A 19 13.48 -17.33 -3.15
N THR A 20 14.75 -16.94 -3.03
CA THR A 20 15.32 -15.77 -3.70
C THR A 20 16.48 -16.22 -4.56
N PHE A 21 16.45 -15.87 -5.85
CA PHE A 21 17.48 -16.23 -6.82
C PHE A 21 18.45 -15.07 -6.97
N ARG A 22 19.73 -15.33 -6.69
CA ARG A 22 20.81 -14.33 -6.67
C ARG A 22 22.02 -14.87 -7.42
N ASP A 23 22.83 -13.94 -7.88
CA ASP A 23 24.17 -14.22 -8.39
C ASP A 23 25.15 -14.46 -7.22
N ASP A 24 26.37 -14.90 -7.51
CA ASP A 24 27.38 -15.25 -6.49
C ASP A 24 27.78 -14.04 -5.62
N ASP A 25 27.60 -12.82 -6.15
CA ASP A 25 27.81 -11.54 -5.45
C ASP A 25 26.61 -11.12 -4.57
N ASN A 26 25.61 -12.00 -4.39
CA ASN A 26 24.34 -11.74 -3.72
C ASN A 26 23.46 -10.66 -4.37
N GLN A 27 23.78 -10.20 -5.58
CA GLN A 27 22.95 -9.25 -6.33
C GLN A 27 21.85 -9.97 -7.12
N PRO A 28 20.81 -9.25 -7.57
CA PRO A 28 19.80 -9.82 -8.45
C PRO A 28 20.43 -10.32 -9.76
N MET A 29 20.08 -11.54 -10.17
CA MET A 29 20.46 -12.08 -11.47
C MET A 29 19.87 -11.21 -12.59
N ARG A 30 20.72 -10.73 -13.50
CA ARG A 30 20.31 -9.87 -14.62
C ARG A 30 20.92 -10.41 -15.90
N THR A 31 20.17 -10.43 -17.00
CA THR A 31 20.66 -10.91 -18.31
C THR A 31 21.93 -10.19 -18.79
N SER A 32 22.14 -8.95 -18.35
CA SER A 32 23.34 -8.16 -18.69
C SER A 32 24.60 -8.58 -17.94
N LYS A 33 24.47 -9.27 -16.80
CA LYS A 33 25.58 -9.71 -15.94
C LYS A 33 25.69 -11.24 -15.93
N THR A 34 24.57 -11.90 -15.73
CA THR A 34 24.41 -13.35 -15.71
C THR A 34 23.99 -13.81 -17.11
N SER A 35 24.61 -14.85 -17.66
CA SER A 35 24.23 -15.36 -18.98
C SER A 35 22.79 -15.88 -18.98
N LYS A 36 22.10 -15.73 -20.12
CA LYS A 36 20.72 -16.22 -20.29
C LYS A 36 20.62 -17.73 -20.01
N SER A 37 21.61 -18.51 -20.44
CA SER A 37 21.65 -19.96 -20.21
C SER A 37 21.76 -20.32 -18.73
N LEU A 38 22.53 -19.56 -17.94
CA LEU A 38 22.61 -19.76 -16.50
C LEU A 38 21.29 -19.42 -15.81
N ILE A 39 20.64 -18.33 -16.21
CA ILE A 39 19.31 -17.96 -15.69
C ILE A 39 18.30 -19.06 -16.01
N GLU A 40 18.25 -19.55 -17.25
CA GLU A 40 17.32 -20.61 -17.65
C GLU A 40 17.55 -21.92 -16.89
N ARG A 41 18.82 -22.35 -16.77
CA ARG A 41 19.19 -23.59 -16.07
C ARG A 41 18.99 -23.52 -14.55
N THR A 42 19.06 -22.32 -13.96
CA THR A 42 18.86 -22.15 -12.51
C THR A 42 17.42 -21.76 -12.22
N LEU A 43 17.06 -20.50 -12.44
CA LEU A 43 15.73 -19.96 -12.21
C LEU A 43 14.66 -20.77 -12.96
N GLY A 44 14.87 -21.04 -14.26
CA GLY A 44 13.87 -21.73 -15.08
C GLY A 44 13.59 -23.16 -14.61
N ASP A 45 14.63 -23.91 -14.26
CA ASP A 45 14.48 -25.29 -13.78
C ASP A 45 13.85 -25.36 -12.40
N TYR A 46 14.28 -24.53 -11.45
CA TYR A 46 13.67 -24.52 -10.11
C TYR A 46 12.24 -23.96 -10.11
N MET A 47 11.91 -23.00 -10.97
CA MET A 47 10.53 -22.50 -11.09
C MET A 47 9.58 -23.54 -11.69
N ARG A 48 10.06 -24.40 -12.60
CA ARG A 48 9.27 -25.49 -13.23
C ARG A 48 9.21 -26.75 -12.36
N ASN A 49 10.36 -27.19 -11.87
CA ASN A 49 10.53 -28.48 -11.20
C ASN A 49 10.48 -28.36 -9.68
N GLY A 50 10.49 -27.17 -9.10
CA GLY A 50 10.52 -26.98 -7.66
C GLY A 50 11.89 -27.27 -7.04
N VAL A 51 11.94 -27.22 -5.70
CA VAL A 51 13.14 -27.44 -4.89
C VAL A 51 12.85 -28.46 -3.79
N LEU A 52 13.81 -29.33 -3.50
CA LEU A 52 13.75 -30.29 -2.40
C LEU A 52 14.45 -29.69 -1.18
N VAL A 53 13.72 -29.57 -0.07
CA VAL A 53 14.24 -29.07 1.21
C VAL A 53 13.70 -29.97 2.32
N ALA A 54 14.57 -30.53 3.15
CA ALA A 54 14.19 -31.39 4.29
C ALA A 54 13.15 -32.47 3.93
N ASP A 55 13.44 -33.26 2.89
CA ASP A 55 12.57 -34.32 2.36
C ASP A 55 11.17 -33.88 1.90
N ARG A 56 10.99 -32.60 1.61
CA ARG A 56 9.75 -32.04 1.06
C ARG A 56 10.02 -31.31 -0.25
N TRP A 57 9.19 -31.59 -1.24
CA TRP A 57 9.22 -30.90 -2.51
C TRP A 57 8.35 -29.65 -2.46
N PHE A 58 8.95 -28.50 -2.73
CA PHE A 58 8.28 -27.21 -2.82
C PHE A 58 8.23 -26.75 -4.28
N GLY A 59 7.09 -26.24 -4.73
CA GLY A 59 6.90 -25.74 -6.10
C GLY A 59 6.45 -24.28 -6.10
N TYR A 60 6.64 -23.60 -7.24
CA TYR A 60 6.26 -22.19 -7.37
C TYR A 60 4.78 -21.96 -7.09
N LEU A 61 4.47 -21.12 -6.09
CA LEU A 61 3.13 -20.73 -5.74
C LEU A 61 2.76 -19.38 -6.35
N GLY A 62 3.59 -18.35 -6.12
CA GLY A 62 3.33 -16.99 -6.57
C GLY A 62 4.48 -16.02 -6.24
N SER A 63 4.47 -14.86 -6.87
CA SER A 63 5.43 -13.78 -6.59
C SER A 63 4.72 -12.42 -6.58
N SER A 64 5.28 -11.46 -5.84
CA SER A 64 4.68 -10.14 -5.68
C SER A 64 5.73 -9.04 -5.82
N ASN A 65 5.72 -8.33 -6.95
CA ASN A 65 6.72 -7.27 -7.22
C ASN A 65 6.74 -6.17 -6.15
N SER A 66 5.60 -5.87 -5.52
CA SER A 66 5.52 -4.81 -4.51
C SER A 66 6.08 -5.23 -3.16
N GLN A 67 6.03 -6.53 -2.81
CA GLN A 67 6.47 -7.08 -1.53
C GLN A 67 7.84 -7.78 -1.63
N MET A 68 8.19 -8.27 -2.81
CA MET A 68 9.36 -9.12 -3.09
C MET A 68 10.24 -8.41 -4.12
N ARG A 69 10.92 -7.35 -3.67
CA ARG A 69 11.82 -6.52 -4.50
C ARG A 69 13.19 -7.16 -4.75
N ASP A 70 13.40 -8.37 -4.24
CA ASP A 70 14.68 -9.08 -4.22
C ASP A 70 14.70 -10.29 -5.17
N SER A 71 13.98 -10.24 -6.30
CA SER A 71 13.88 -11.38 -7.25
C SER A 71 13.46 -12.69 -6.58
N GLY A 72 12.48 -12.62 -5.68
CA GLY A 72 12.00 -13.77 -4.91
C GLY A 72 10.61 -14.26 -5.31
N ALA A 73 10.32 -15.50 -4.92
CA ALA A 73 9.02 -16.14 -5.09
C ALA A 73 8.65 -17.01 -3.87
N TYR A 74 7.36 -17.15 -3.61
CA TYR A 74 6.84 -18.09 -2.64
C TYR A 74 6.70 -19.46 -3.27
N PHE A 75 7.20 -20.47 -2.58
CA PHE A 75 7.06 -21.86 -2.94
C PHE A 75 6.26 -22.59 -1.86
N LEU A 76 5.32 -23.44 -2.26
CA LEU A 76 4.48 -24.23 -1.36
C LEU A 76 4.82 -25.70 -1.54
N GLU A 77 4.72 -26.48 -0.46
CA GLU A 77 4.79 -27.93 -0.51
C GLU A 77 3.82 -28.48 -1.58
N LYS A 78 4.36 -29.24 -2.54
CA LYS A 78 3.60 -29.70 -3.71
C LYS A 78 2.47 -30.65 -3.36
N TYR A 79 2.70 -31.51 -2.37
CA TYR A 79 1.81 -32.59 -1.95
C TYR A 79 2.14 -33.01 -0.51
N SER A 80 1.16 -33.56 0.20
CA SER A 80 1.39 -34.19 1.50
C SER A 80 1.92 -35.62 1.36
N ARG A 81 2.47 -36.18 2.45
CA ARG A 81 2.92 -37.58 2.50
C ARG A 81 1.81 -38.59 2.14
N SER A 82 0.56 -38.31 2.52
CA SER A 82 -0.60 -39.16 2.20
C SER A 82 -0.93 -39.11 0.71
N GLN A 83 -0.96 -37.92 0.11
CA GLN A 83 -1.16 -37.75 -1.33
C GLN A 83 -0.06 -38.45 -2.15
N LEU A 84 1.21 -38.36 -1.72
CA LEU A 84 2.30 -39.06 -2.38
C LEU A 84 2.11 -40.59 -2.35
N ARG A 85 1.78 -41.15 -1.18
CA ARG A 85 1.52 -42.60 -1.04
C ARG A 85 0.37 -43.05 -1.94
N ALA A 86 -0.75 -42.34 -1.93
CA ALA A 86 -1.90 -42.64 -2.77
C ALA A 86 -1.56 -42.58 -4.27
N TYR A 87 -0.71 -41.64 -4.69
CA TYR A 87 -0.25 -41.57 -6.07
C TYR A 87 0.60 -42.78 -6.45
N ILE A 88 1.57 -43.15 -5.60
CA ILE A 88 2.47 -44.29 -5.86
C ILE A 88 1.68 -45.59 -5.89
N GLU A 89 0.73 -45.80 -4.97
CA GLU A 89 -0.12 -46.99 -4.93
C GLU A 89 -0.97 -47.12 -6.21
N LYS A 90 -1.53 -46.01 -6.68
CA LYS A 90 -2.40 -46.00 -7.87
C LYS A 90 -1.64 -46.16 -9.19
N TYR A 91 -0.48 -45.51 -9.33
CA TYR A 91 0.25 -45.42 -10.60
C TYR A 91 1.54 -46.26 -10.63
N GLN A 92 1.91 -46.89 -9.51
CA GLN A 92 3.10 -47.72 -9.34
C GLN A 92 4.40 -47.03 -9.78
N ARG A 93 4.46 -45.70 -9.65
CA ARG A 93 5.61 -44.86 -10.01
C ARG A 93 5.64 -43.56 -9.19
N SER A 94 6.83 -42.97 -9.09
CA SER A 94 6.98 -41.63 -8.51
C SER A 94 6.27 -40.56 -9.35
N PRO A 95 5.67 -39.53 -8.71
CA PRO A 95 5.00 -38.47 -9.44
C PRO A 95 6.00 -37.64 -10.27
N PRO A 96 5.60 -37.14 -11.44
CA PRO A 96 6.45 -36.26 -12.25
C PRO A 96 6.71 -34.93 -11.51
N PRO A 97 7.79 -34.20 -11.84
CA PRO A 97 8.13 -32.93 -11.18
C PRO A 97 7.00 -31.88 -11.21
N GLN A 98 6.16 -31.91 -12.24
CA GLN A 98 5.04 -30.98 -12.42
C GLN A 98 3.79 -31.38 -11.60
N TRP A 99 3.81 -32.50 -10.89
CA TRP A 99 2.69 -32.90 -10.06
C TRP A 99 2.70 -32.13 -8.73
N HIS A 100 1.79 -31.18 -8.59
CA HIS A 100 1.69 -30.29 -7.44
C HIS A 100 0.22 -30.00 -7.04
N PRO A 101 -0.52 -31.03 -6.57
CA PRO A 101 -1.96 -30.91 -6.28
C PRO A 101 -2.28 -29.84 -5.23
N LYS A 102 -1.45 -29.67 -4.20
CA LYS A 102 -1.67 -28.62 -3.17
C LYS A 102 -1.58 -27.22 -3.75
N ILE A 103 -0.65 -26.99 -4.68
CA ILE A 103 -0.46 -25.68 -5.32
C ILE A 103 -1.67 -25.35 -6.20
N ILE A 104 -2.16 -26.32 -6.97
CA ILE A 104 -3.35 -26.16 -7.82
C ILE A 104 -4.56 -25.81 -6.94
N HIS A 105 -4.82 -26.62 -5.91
CA HIS A 105 -5.90 -26.40 -4.98
C HIS A 105 -5.82 -25.02 -4.29
N THR A 106 -4.62 -24.63 -3.86
CA THR A 106 -4.39 -23.32 -3.24
C THR A 106 -4.73 -22.20 -4.22
N ARG A 107 -4.29 -22.29 -5.48
CA ARG A 107 -4.59 -21.27 -6.50
C ARG A 107 -6.07 -21.16 -6.82
N GLU A 108 -6.78 -22.28 -6.89
CA GLU A 108 -8.25 -22.32 -7.08
C GLU A 108 -8.98 -21.60 -5.94
N GLN A 109 -8.50 -21.76 -4.70
CA GLN A 109 -9.05 -21.07 -3.54
C GLN A 109 -8.74 -19.57 -3.50
N LEU A 110 -7.63 -19.13 -4.08
CA LEU A 110 -7.26 -17.70 -4.13
C LEU A 110 -8.16 -16.88 -5.06
N GLY A 111 -8.67 -17.48 -6.13
CA GLY A 111 -9.57 -16.83 -7.06
C GLY A 111 -9.61 -17.48 -8.43
N ARG A 112 -10.51 -17.00 -9.28
CA ARG A 112 -10.65 -17.42 -10.68
C ARG A 112 -9.78 -16.53 -11.56
N PHE A 113 -8.69 -17.09 -12.07
CA PHE A 113 -7.73 -16.40 -12.94
C PHE A 113 -7.85 -16.80 -14.42
N GLU A 114 -8.73 -17.74 -14.75
CA GLU A 114 -8.90 -18.33 -16.09
C GLU A 114 -9.33 -17.31 -17.15
N ASN A 115 -10.09 -16.28 -16.74
CA ASN A 115 -10.63 -15.27 -17.65
C ASN A 115 -9.65 -14.09 -17.91
N LEU A 116 -8.39 -14.20 -17.48
CA LEU A 116 -7.41 -13.12 -17.65
C LEU A 116 -6.64 -13.29 -18.96
N GLU A 117 -6.77 -12.31 -19.85
CA GLU A 117 -6.19 -12.34 -21.20
C GLU A 117 -4.65 -12.36 -21.24
N SER A 118 -3.96 -11.87 -20.19
CA SER A 118 -2.49 -11.74 -20.22
C SER A 118 -1.79 -12.28 -18.98
N ILE A 119 -0.71 -13.01 -19.22
CA ILE A 119 0.14 -13.61 -18.18
C ILE A 119 0.67 -12.54 -17.19
N PRO A 120 1.16 -11.36 -17.63
CA PRO A 120 1.61 -10.33 -16.68
C PRO A 120 0.48 -9.83 -15.77
N LYS A 121 -0.74 -9.67 -16.30
CA LYS A 121 -1.90 -9.31 -15.48
C LYS A 121 -2.24 -10.41 -14.48
N LEU A 122 -2.25 -11.67 -14.92
CA LEU A 122 -2.47 -12.83 -14.06
C LEU A 122 -1.45 -12.87 -12.91
N MET A 123 -0.17 -12.74 -13.21
CA MET A 123 0.90 -12.69 -12.21
C MET A 123 0.72 -11.54 -11.22
N ALA A 124 0.32 -10.36 -11.69
CA ALA A 124 0.01 -9.22 -10.82
C ALA A 124 -1.23 -9.45 -9.94
N ARG A 125 -2.24 -10.18 -10.43
CA ARG A 125 -3.46 -10.54 -9.68
C ARG A 125 -3.21 -11.66 -8.67
N LEU A 126 -2.36 -12.62 -8.99
CA LEU A 126 -1.91 -13.62 -8.03
C LEU A 126 -1.05 -12.96 -6.94
N GLY A 127 -0.15 -12.06 -7.35
CA GLY A 127 0.77 -11.33 -6.47
C GLY A 127 0.09 -10.45 -5.42
N GLN A 128 -1.14 -9.96 -5.66
CA GLN A 128 -1.87 -9.20 -4.63
C GLN A 128 -2.34 -10.06 -3.45
N CYS A 129 -2.53 -11.37 -3.62
CA CYS A 129 -2.88 -12.27 -2.51
C CYS A 129 -1.74 -12.39 -1.47
N PHE A 130 -0.51 -12.08 -1.88
CA PHE A 130 0.68 -12.06 -1.02
C PHE A 130 0.96 -10.68 -0.42
N THR A 131 0.03 -9.72 -0.55
CA THR A 131 0.16 -8.41 0.09
C THR A 131 0.17 -8.59 1.60
N GLN A 132 1.16 -8.00 2.27
CA GLN A 132 1.15 -7.94 3.73
C GLN A 132 0.01 -7.05 4.19
N SER A 133 -0.84 -7.59 5.06
CA SER A 133 -2.02 -6.91 5.54
C SER A 133 -2.44 -7.51 6.88
N LYS A 134 -3.14 -6.71 7.68
CA LYS A 134 -3.79 -7.17 8.90
C LYS A 134 -5.24 -7.51 8.58
N THR A 135 -5.61 -8.77 8.72
CA THR A 135 -7.00 -9.21 8.59
C THR A 135 -7.78 -8.71 9.81
N THR A 136 -8.92 -8.08 9.56
CA THR A 136 -9.82 -7.66 10.63
C THR A 136 -10.55 -8.86 11.23
N THR A 137 -10.89 -8.80 12.53
CA THR A 137 -11.69 -9.87 13.16
C THR A 137 -13.19 -9.78 12.87
N ILE A 138 -13.60 -8.75 12.12
CA ILE A 138 -15.00 -8.41 11.89
C ILE A 138 -15.45 -8.99 10.53
N PRO A 139 -16.28 -10.06 10.51
CA PRO A 139 -16.76 -10.64 9.27
C PRO A 139 -17.75 -9.69 8.59
N LEU A 140 -17.64 -9.57 7.27
CA LEU A 140 -18.46 -8.69 6.46
C LEU A 140 -19.52 -9.49 5.70
N LYS A 141 -20.79 -9.32 6.08
CA LYS A 141 -21.92 -10.00 5.41
C LYS A 141 -22.19 -9.39 4.05
N ARG A 142 -22.78 -10.17 3.13
CA ARG A 142 -23.11 -9.74 1.76
C ARG A 142 -23.99 -8.48 1.72
N GLU A 143 -24.93 -8.35 2.66
CA GLU A 143 -25.87 -7.24 2.77
C GLU A 143 -25.25 -5.95 3.32
N GLN A 144 -24.02 -6.03 3.86
CA GLN A 144 -23.32 -4.90 4.47
C GLN A 144 -22.40 -4.18 3.48
N TYR A 145 -22.30 -4.67 2.24
CA TYR A 145 -21.52 -4.00 1.22
C TYR A 145 -22.18 -4.02 -0.15
N TYR A 146 -21.89 -3.00 -0.94
CA TYR A 146 -22.43 -2.84 -2.29
C TYR A 146 -21.37 -2.38 -3.27
N THR A 147 -21.64 -2.51 -4.57
CA THR A 147 -20.78 -1.98 -5.63
C THR A 147 -21.53 -0.91 -6.39
N LEU A 148 -21.08 0.33 -6.30
CA LEU A 148 -21.64 1.48 -7.00
C LEU A 148 -20.78 1.85 -8.21
N TYR A 149 -21.38 2.41 -9.27
CA TYR A 149 -20.66 2.75 -10.51
C TYR A 149 -19.49 3.69 -10.27
N ASP A 150 -18.46 3.58 -11.10
CA ASP A 150 -17.38 4.57 -11.09
C ASP A 150 -17.85 5.92 -11.62
N PHE A 151 -17.25 7.00 -11.12
CA PHE A 151 -17.40 8.32 -11.74
C PHE A 151 -16.56 8.35 -13.01
N VAL A 152 -17.21 8.60 -14.14
CA VAL A 152 -16.57 8.70 -15.45
C VAL A 152 -16.79 10.08 -16.04
N GLY A 153 -15.83 10.54 -16.83
CA GLY A 153 -15.90 11.85 -17.49
C GLY A 153 -14.66 12.15 -18.31
N GLY A 154 -14.72 13.25 -19.05
CA GLY A 154 -13.66 13.62 -19.99
C GLY A 154 -13.42 12.53 -21.04
N SER A 155 -12.43 12.73 -21.91
CA SER A 155 -12.05 11.72 -22.89
C SER A 155 -10.61 11.89 -23.33
N ASN A 156 -9.92 10.77 -23.51
CA ASN A 156 -8.58 10.80 -24.11
C ASN A 156 -8.65 11.02 -25.63
N THR A 157 -7.49 11.10 -26.29
CA THR A 157 -7.37 11.25 -27.76
C THR A 157 -7.98 10.10 -28.56
N LYS A 158 -8.37 8.99 -27.91
CA LYS A 158 -9.04 7.82 -28.50
C LYS A 158 -10.53 7.74 -28.12
N ASN A 159 -11.12 8.84 -27.63
CA ASN A 159 -12.50 8.92 -27.15
C ASN A 159 -12.86 7.92 -26.04
N LYS A 160 -11.86 7.44 -25.28
CA LYS A 160 -12.11 6.63 -24.09
C LYS A 160 -12.24 7.54 -22.88
N GLU A 161 -13.34 7.39 -22.16
CA GLU A 161 -13.60 8.14 -20.93
C GLU A 161 -12.58 7.81 -19.83
N TYR A 162 -12.30 8.81 -19.00
CA TYR A 162 -11.47 8.61 -17.81
C TYR A 162 -12.32 8.20 -16.62
N THR A 163 -11.69 7.48 -15.68
CA THR A 163 -12.32 7.08 -14.41
C THR A 163 -11.79 7.96 -13.29
N PHE A 164 -12.65 8.81 -12.75
CA PHE A 164 -12.33 9.75 -11.65
C PHE A 164 -12.34 9.10 -10.27
N SER A 165 -12.89 7.88 -10.14
CA SER A 165 -12.92 7.14 -8.87
C SER A 165 -12.08 5.87 -8.90
N ASP A 166 -11.05 5.81 -9.75
CA ASP A 166 -10.28 4.57 -9.96
C ASP A 166 -9.64 4.09 -8.65
N GLY A 167 -10.16 2.98 -8.14
CA GLY A 167 -9.64 2.35 -6.95
C GLY A 167 -10.16 2.95 -5.63
N VAL A 168 -11.10 3.90 -5.65
CA VAL A 168 -11.60 4.59 -4.45
C VAL A 168 -13.07 4.27 -4.18
N GLY A 169 -13.33 3.70 -2.99
CA GLY A 169 -14.66 3.38 -2.49
C GLY A 169 -14.96 4.15 -1.20
N MET A 170 -16.05 3.78 -0.52
CA MET A 170 -16.50 4.43 0.71
C MET A 170 -16.63 3.42 1.84
N ILE A 171 -16.37 3.85 3.06
CA ILE A 171 -16.61 3.13 4.31
C ILE A 171 -17.45 3.99 5.24
N SER A 172 -18.40 3.39 5.95
CA SER A 172 -19.19 4.12 6.94
C SER A 172 -18.31 4.55 8.13
N ASN A 173 -18.64 5.67 8.77
CA ASN A 173 -17.88 6.15 9.92
C ASN A 173 -18.00 5.20 11.13
N GLY A 174 -19.19 4.61 11.32
CA GLY A 174 -19.42 3.55 12.31
C GLY A 174 -18.49 2.36 12.09
N PHE A 175 -18.43 1.83 10.86
CA PHE A 175 -17.57 0.69 10.56
C PHE A 175 -16.07 1.03 10.60
N ALA A 176 -15.68 2.22 10.16
CA ALA A 176 -14.30 2.70 10.31
C ALA A 176 -13.86 2.76 11.78
N SER A 177 -14.77 3.16 12.67
CA SER A 177 -14.52 3.17 14.13
C SER A 177 -14.38 1.76 14.71
N GLU A 178 -15.16 0.79 14.22
CA GLU A 178 -15.00 -0.63 14.60
C GLU A 178 -13.63 -1.17 14.16
N ILE A 179 -13.21 -0.89 12.92
CA ILE A 179 -11.90 -1.29 12.40
C ILE A 179 -10.77 -0.64 13.19
N ALA A 180 -10.87 0.65 13.52
CA ALA A 180 -9.86 1.34 14.30
C ALA A 180 -9.63 0.69 15.68
N LYS A 181 -10.72 0.26 16.34
CA LYS A 181 -10.67 -0.47 17.62
C LYS A 181 -10.02 -1.86 17.46
N ASP A 182 -10.43 -2.63 16.45
CA ASP A 182 -9.84 -3.94 16.12
C ASP A 182 -8.34 -3.84 15.77
N MET A 183 -7.95 -2.73 15.14
CA MET A 183 -6.56 -2.43 14.84
C MET A 183 -5.76 -1.89 16.03
N SER A 184 -6.41 -1.63 17.17
CA SER A 184 -5.84 -1.04 18.39
C SER A 184 -5.22 0.35 18.16
N LEU A 185 -5.91 1.20 17.39
CA LEU A 185 -5.45 2.57 17.07
C LEU A 185 -5.79 3.62 18.14
N GLY A 186 -6.24 3.19 19.33
CA GLY A 186 -6.74 4.09 20.38
C GLY A 186 -7.98 4.83 19.93
N ASP A 187 -8.02 6.14 20.18
CA ASP A 187 -9.14 7.02 19.81
C ASP A 187 -9.06 7.53 18.35
N CYS A 188 -8.00 7.16 17.62
CA CYS A 188 -7.82 7.58 16.24
C CYS A 188 -8.74 6.79 15.30
N VAL A 189 -9.56 7.50 14.54
CA VAL A 189 -10.31 6.93 13.40
C VAL A 189 -9.73 7.50 12.10
N PRO A 190 -8.88 6.72 11.38
CA PRO A 190 -8.35 7.15 10.09
C PRO A 190 -9.43 7.51 9.07
N SER A 191 -9.20 8.57 8.29
CA SER A 191 -10.09 9.01 7.22
C SER A 191 -10.08 8.08 6.01
N CYS A 192 -9.01 7.32 5.78
CA CYS A 192 -8.90 6.41 4.65
C CYS A 192 -8.17 5.11 5.00
N TYR A 193 -8.56 4.02 4.35
CA TYR A 193 -7.94 2.70 4.51
C TYR A 193 -7.58 2.11 3.15
N GLN A 194 -6.31 1.77 2.96
CA GLN A 194 -5.88 0.92 1.87
C GLN A 194 -6.20 -0.52 2.22
N PHE A 195 -7.01 -1.19 1.40
CA PHE A 195 -7.54 -2.50 1.73
C PHE A 195 -7.23 -3.57 0.68
N ARG A 196 -7.42 -4.81 1.10
CA ARG A 196 -7.65 -5.99 0.26
C ARG A 196 -8.93 -6.67 0.75
N PHE A 197 -9.76 -7.09 -0.17
CA PHE A 197 -10.96 -7.85 0.15
C PHE A 197 -11.21 -8.84 -0.97
N ARG A 198 -10.91 -10.12 -0.74
CA ARG A 198 -11.05 -11.17 -1.77
C ARG A 198 -10.28 -10.76 -3.05
N GLY A 199 -10.95 -10.66 -4.20
CA GLY A 199 -10.35 -10.18 -5.46
C GLY A 199 -10.34 -8.65 -5.65
N MET A 200 -10.77 -7.90 -4.64
CA MET A 200 -10.87 -6.43 -4.67
C MET A 200 -9.67 -5.78 -3.99
N LYS A 201 -9.26 -4.63 -4.52
CA LYS A 201 -8.20 -3.81 -3.95
C LYS A 201 -8.44 -2.33 -4.21
N GLY A 202 -8.04 -1.49 -3.28
CA GLY A 202 -8.13 -0.05 -3.44
C GLY A 202 -7.95 0.69 -2.13
N VAL A 203 -8.54 1.88 -2.08
CA VAL A 203 -8.71 2.70 -0.89
C VAL A 203 -10.21 2.85 -0.62
N VAL A 204 -10.60 2.84 0.64
CA VAL A 204 -11.94 3.27 1.07
C VAL A 204 -11.82 4.51 1.95
N ALA A 205 -12.67 5.50 1.68
CA ALA A 205 -12.74 6.76 2.39
C ALA A 205 -13.91 6.77 3.36
N VAL A 206 -13.71 7.30 4.56
CA VAL A 206 -14.81 7.51 5.51
C VAL A 206 -15.81 8.47 4.89
N ASN A 207 -17.07 8.04 4.77
CA ASN A 207 -18.17 8.87 4.32
C ASN A 207 -19.30 8.83 5.36
N PRO A 208 -19.47 9.88 6.19
CA PRO A 208 -20.52 9.96 7.20
C PRO A 208 -21.94 9.81 6.64
N LEU A 209 -22.16 10.19 5.37
CA LEU A 209 -23.48 10.10 4.72
C LEU A 209 -24.05 8.68 4.72
N LEU A 210 -23.20 7.64 4.72
CA LEU A 210 -23.68 6.25 4.80
C LEU A 210 -24.42 5.98 6.12
N ASP A 211 -23.87 6.45 7.25
CA ASP A 211 -24.51 6.28 8.56
C ASP A 211 -25.70 7.24 8.72
N GLU A 212 -25.64 8.44 8.15
CA GLU A 212 -26.75 9.40 8.15
C GLU A 212 -27.97 8.88 7.39
N ILE A 213 -27.76 8.32 6.19
CA ILE A 213 -28.83 7.71 5.39
C ILE A 213 -29.43 6.51 6.12
N ALA A 214 -28.59 5.65 6.71
CA ALA A 214 -29.05 4.51 7.50
C ALA A 214 -29.91 4.95 8.69
N SER A 215 -29.45 5.98 9.42
CA SER A 215 -30.17 6.55 10.56
C SER A 215 -31.48 7.22 10.15
N TRP A 216 -31.47 7.99 9.06
CA TRP A 216 -32.66 8.62 8.50
C TRP A 216 -33.70 7.59 8.08
N ALA A 217 -33.30 6.53 7.37
CA ALA A 217 -34.21 5.47 6.94
C ALA A 217 -34.82 4.73 8.13
N LYS A 218 -34.02 4.44 9.16
CA LYS A 218 -34.49 3.82 10.41
C LYS A 218 -35.48 4.71 11.16
N ASN A 219 -35.18 6.01 11.29
CA ASN A 219 -36.04 6.97 12.00
C ASN A 219 -37.39 7.18 11.29
N ASN A 220 -37.41 7.07 9.96
CA ASN A 220 -38.63 7.22 9.15
C ASN A 220 -39.30 5.88 8.81
N ALA A 221 -38.86 4.77 9.42
CA ALA A 221 -39.37 3.41 9.18
C ALA A 221 -39.42 3.03 7.68
N ILE A 222 -38.45 3.48 6.90
CA ILE A 222 -38.38 3.21 5.45
C ILE A 222 -37.87 1.77 5.25
N PRO A 223 -38.62 0.91 4.53
CA PRO A 223 -38.18 -0.46 4.28
C PRO A 223 -36.90 -0.48 3.43
N PRO A 224 -36.04 -1.51 3.56
CA PRO A 224 -34.84 -1.67 2.75
C PRO A 224 -35.13 -1.66 1.24
N PRO A 225 -34.27 -1.04 0.42
CA PRO A 225 -34.51 -0.93 -1.02
C PRO A 225 -34.30 -2.28 -1.69
N THR A 226 -35.33 -2.78 -2.38
CA THR A 226 -35.33 -4.14 -2.97
C THR A 226 -34.39 -4.29 -4.18
N TRP A 227 -34.16 -3.22 -4.94
CA TRP A 227 -33.49 -3.28 -6.25
C TRP A 227 -32.08 -2.68 -6.30
N GLN A 228 -31.73 -1.80 -5.36
CA GLN A 228 -30.42 -1.11 -5.37
C GLN A 228 -29.43 -1.83 -4.48
N PHE A 229 -29.34 -1.44 -3.20
CA PHE A 229 -28.30 -1.93 -2.29
C PHE A 229 -28.77 -3.05 -1.36
N GLY A 230 -30.08 -3.36 -1.33
CA GLY A 230 -30.66 -4.43 -0.50
C GLY A 230 -30.73 -4.13 0.99
N ASN A 231 -30.01 -3.11 1.48
CA ASN A 231 -29.93 -2.70 2.87
C ASN A 231 -29.58 -1.21 2.98
N TRP A 232 -30.13 -0.52 3.98
CA TRP A 232 -29.76 0.85 4.33
C TRP A 232 -28.49 0.92 5.17
N ASP A 233 -28.21 -0.12 5.97
CA ASP A 233 -27.04 -0.23 6.84
C ASP A 233 -25.82 -0.79 6.08
N LEU A 234 -25.32 0.00 5.13
CA LEU A 234 -24.13 -0.33 4.35
C LEU A 234 -22.85 0.09 5.10
N LYS A 235 -22.00 -0.89 5.40
CA LYS A 235 -20.67 -0.66 5.98
C LYS A 235 -19.64 -0.23 4.92
N LEU A 236 -19.74 -0.76 3.71
CA LEU A 236 -18.77 -0.54 2.62
C LEU A 236 -19.46 -0.37 1.26
N VAL A 237 -18.94 0.56 0.46
CA VAL A 237 -19.34 0.73 -0.94
C VAL A 237 -18.10 0.67 -1.81
N PHE A 238 -17.98 -0.42 -2.56
CA PHE A 238 -16.92 -0.61 -3.54
C PHE A 238 -17.29 -0.04 -4.90
N ARG A 239 -16.30 0.00 -5.81
CA ARG A 239 -16.51 0.36 -7.21
C ARG A 239 -15.98 -0.70 -8.18
N PRO A 240 -16.50 -0.78 -9.42
CA PRO A 240 -16.01 -1.71 -10.44
C PRO A 240 -14.50 -1.64 -10.64
N SER A 241 -13.93 -0.43 -10.65
CA SER A 241 -12.49 -0.19 -10.73
C SER A 241 -11.71 -0.92 -9.63
N GLN A 242 -12.28 -1.18 -8.46
CA GLN A 242 -11.62 -1.90 -7.36
C GLN A 242 -11.61 -3.42 -7.54
N ILE A 243 -12.49 -3.98 -8.39
CA ILE A 243 -12.62 -5.42 -8.62
C ILE A 243 -11.56 -5.86 -9.63
N LYS A 244 -10.60 -6.69 -9.19
CA LYS A 244 -9.46 -7.07 -10.04
C LYS A 244 -9.57 -8.49 -10.59
N PHE A 245 -10.28 -9.37 -9.89
CA PHE A 245 -10.68 -10.70 -10.33
C PHE A 245 -11.82 -11.23 -9.45
N ASN A 246 -12.49 -12.28 -9.90
CA ASN A 246 -13.55 -12.93 -9.14
C ASN A 246 -12.98 -13.98 -8.19
N ALA A 247 -13.44 -13.98 -6.94
CA ALA A 247 -13.10 -15.01 -5.95
C ALA A 247 -14.38 -15.65 -5.41
N ALA A 248 -14.29 -16.83 -4.80
CA ALA A 248 -15.43 -17.41 -4.08
C ALA A 248 -15.86 -16.50 -2.92
N ARG A 249 -17.12 -16.60 -2.50
CA ARG A 249 -17.63 -15.94 -1.29
C ARG A 249 -17.59 -16.94 -0.15
N THR A 250 -17.18 -16.51 1.02
CA THR A 250 -17.27 -17.29 2.25
C THR A 250 -18.07 -16.51 3.29
N SER A 251 -18.66 -17.21 4.26
CA SER A 251 -19.43 -16.58 5.35
C SER A 251 -18.56 -15.72 6.27
N ASN A 252 -17.24 -15.94 6.25
CA ASN A 252 -16.26 -15.34 7.16
C ASN A 252 -15.32 -14.37 6.43
N ASP A 253 -15.72 -13.90 5.24
CA ASP A 253 -14.94 -12.93 4.47
C ASP A 253 -14.77 -11.64 5.31
N SER A 254 -13.52 -11.28 5.61
CA SER A 254 -13.18 -10.11 6.42
C SER A 254 -12.31 -9.15 5.62
N LEU A 255 -12.35 -7.86 5.99
CA LEU A 255 -11.55 -6.84 5.33
C LEU A 255 -10.09 -6.96 5.78
N GLU A 256 -9.15 -6.87 4.84
CA GLU A 256 -7.72 -6.85 5.14
C GLU A 256 -7.18 -5.43 4.98
N ILE A 257 -6.62 -4.86 6.04
CA ILE A 257 -6.06 -3.51 6.02
C ILE A 257 -4.56 -3.59 5.73
N VAL A 258 -4.15 -2.90 4.67
CA VAL A 258 -2.74 -2.78 4.26
C VAL A 258 -2.11 -1.58 4.96
N LYS A 259 -2.77 -0.43 4.89
CA LYS A 259 -2.37 0.84 5.49
C LYS A 259 -3.60 1.70 5.76
N TYR A 260 -3.44 2.72 6.58
CA TYR A 260 -4.44 3.74 6.87
C TYR A 260 -3.83 5.14 6.75
N SER A 261 -4.67 6.17 6.62
CA SER A 261 -4.23 7.56 6.60
C SER A 261 -3.61 7.96 7.93
N ALA A 262 -2.44 8.58 7.87
CA ALA A 262 -1.71 9.08 9.02
C ALA A 262 -0.75 10.20 8.56
N PRO A 263 -0.26 11.06 9.47
CA PRO A 263 0.70 12.10 9.12
C PRO A 263 2.00 11.48 8.59
N VAL A 264 2.47 11.93 7.42
CA VAL A 264 3.70 11.39 6.80
C VAL A 264 4.62 12.52 6.37
N PRO A 265 5.93 12.46 6.72
CA PRO A 265 6.92 13.41 6.22
C PRO A 265 7.06 13.29 4.71
N VAL A 266 7.09 14.44 4.04
CA VAL A 266 7.42 14.52 2.62
C VAL A 266 8.87 14.94 2.45
N SER A 267 9.49 14.46 1.38
CA SER A 267 10.89 14.74 1.06
C SER A 267 11.03 14.98 -0.44
N LEU A 268 11.92 15.90 -0.81
CA LEU A 268 12.31 16.09 -2.20
C LEU A 268 13.22 14.94 -2.64
N ASN A 269 12.87 14.28 -3.74
CA ASN A 269 13.74 13.26 -4.35
C ASN A 269 14.51 13.86 -5.53
N LYS A 270 15.61 13.20 -5.93
CA LYS A 270 16.47 13.71 -7.01
C LYS A 270 15.70 13.99 -8.32
N PRO A 271 14.85 13.07 -8.84
CA PRO A 271 14.10 13.35 -10.06
C PRO A 271 13.21 14.59 -9.94
N PHE A 272 12.57 14.79 -8.79
CA PHE A 272 11.72 15.95 -8.56
C PHE A 272 12.53 17.25 -8.49
N ILE A 273 13.70 17.24 -7.84
CA ILE A 273 14.63 18.38 -7.82
C ILE A 273 15.06 18.74 -9.25
N CYS A 274 15.42 17.76 -10.07
CA CYS A 274 15.79 18.00 -11.47
C CYS A 274 14.65 18.62 -12.28
N ILE A 275 13.40 18.21 -12.03
CA ILE A 275 12.24 18.83 -12.68
C ILE A 275 12.07 20.28 -12.22
N LEU A 276 12.16 20.54 -10.91
CA LEU A 276 12.06 21.89 -10.36
C LEU A 276 13.12 22.84 -10.93
N ASP A 277 14.36 22.37 -11.02
CA ASP A 277 15.49 23.09 -11.59
C ASP A 277 15.21 23.51 -13.05
N GLN A 278 14.93 22.54 -13.93
CA GLN A 278 14.70 22.78 -15.35
C GLN A 278 13.42 23.60 -15.64
N VAL A 279 12.34 23.37 -14.89
CA VAL A 279 11.07 24.07 -15.11
C VAL A 279 11.17 25.51 -14.61
N SER A 280 11.85 25.74 -13.49
CA SER A 280 12.02 27.08 -12.95
C SER A 280 12.91 27.95 -13.85
N GLU A 281 14.00 27.38 -14.40
CA GLU A 281 14.88 28.06 -15.38
C GLU A 281 14.10 28.53 -16.61
N LYS A 282 13.22 27.67 -17.14
CA LYS A 282 12.38 27.99 -18.31
C LYS A 282 11.30 29.02 -18.02
N GLN A 283 10.92 29.22 -16.76
CA GLN A 283 9.83 30.12 -16.38
C GLN A 283 10.32 31.56 -16.24
N SER A 284 11.33 31.80 -15.42
CA SER A 284 12.03 33.09 -15.32
C SER A 284 13.30 32.94 -14.48
N TYR A 285 14.26 33.86 -14.67
CA TYR A 285 15.48 33.89 -13.87
C TYR A 285 15.19 34.08 -12.36
N GLU A 286 14.26 34.97 -12.02
CA GLU A 286 13.88 35.24 -10.63
C GLU A 286 13.22 34.01 -9.98
N CYS A 287 12.39 33.29 -10.73
CA CYS A 287 11.77 32.06 -10.26
C CYS A 287 12.82 30.96 -10.03
N HIS A 288 13.76 30.82 -10.96
CA HIS A 288 14.85 29.86 -10.85
C HIS A 288 15.67 30.09 -9.58
N ILE A 289 16.16 31.31 -9.36
CA ILE A 289 16.91 31.67 -8.14
C ILE A 289 16.10 31.39 -6.89
N ARG A 290 14.81 31.78 -6.85
CA ARG A 290 13.95 31.53 -5.69
C ARG A 290 13.80 30.03 -5.38
N VAL A 291 13.63 29.20 -6.40
CA VAL A 291 13.45 27.74 -6.25
C VAL A 291 14.76 27.07 -5.82
N THR A 292 15.88 27.39 -6.48
CA THR A 292 17.18 26.80 -6.16
C THR A 292 17.66 27.21 -4.77
N SER A 293 17.59 28.51 -4.43
CA SER A 293 17.92 28.98 -3.08
C SER A 293 17.08 28.32 -1.99
N ARG A 294 15.79 28.06 -2.25
CA ARG A 294 14.94 27.35 -1.27
C ARG A 294 15.34 25.88 -1.13
N ILE A 295 15.73 25.21 -2.21
CA ILE A 295 16.21 23.82 -2.17
C ILE A 295 17.53 23.74 -1.39
N GLU A 296 18.45 24.68 -1.63
CA GLU A 296 19.72 24.79 -0.90
C GLU A 296 19.49 25.06 0.59
N GLU A 297 18.60 25.98 0.95
CA GLU A 297 18.23 26.27 2.34
C GLU A 297 17.67 25.02 3.05
N LEU A 298 16.78 24.27 2.38
CA LEU A 298 16.22 23.03 2.93
C LEU A 298 17.30 21.94 3.11
N LEU A 299 18.25 21.84 2.17
CA LEU A 299 19.39 20.94 2.27
C LEU A 299 20.27 21.33 3.48
N ASP A 300 20.55 22.62 3.64
CA ASP A 300 21.31 23.17 4.75
C ASP A 300 20.67 22.86 6.11
N LEU A 301 19.35 23.06 6.23
CA LEU A 301 18.58 22.69 7.42
C LEU A 301 18.67 21.19 7.70
N GLN A 302 18.57 20.35 6.67
CA GLN A 302 18.69 18.90 6.81
C GLN A 302 20.10 18.50 7.26
N LEU A 303 21.15 19.05 6.65
CA LEU A 303 22.55 18.79 7.00
C LEU A 303 22.84 19.20 8.46
N ARG A 304 22.37 20.38 8.88
CA ARG A 304 22.51 20.84 10.28
C ARG A 304 21.77 19.92 11.25
N SER A 305 20.57 19.48 10.90
CA SER A 305 19.81 18.52 11.73
C SER A 305 20.53 17.17 11.88
N MET A 306 21.08 16.66 10.77
CA MET A 306 21.87 15.42 10.78
C MET A 306 23.17 15.58 11.58
N ALA A 307 23.88 16.70 11.43
CA ALA A 307 25.07 16.99 12.21
C ALA A 307 24.76 17.07 13.72
N ARG A 308 23.66 17.73 14.11
CA ARG A 308 23.20 17.78 15.51
C ARG A 308 22.90 16.39 16.05
N THR A 309 22.24 15.55 15.25
CA THR A 309 21.96 14.14 15.62
C THR A 309 23.25 13.34 15.84
N MET A 310 24.32 13.62 15.07
CA MET A 310 25.61 12.95 15.23
C MET A 310 26.45 13.47 16.40
N LEU A 311 26.28 14.74 16.78
CA LEU A 311 27.13 15.42 17.78
C LEU A 311 26.47 15.52 19.16
N ARG A 312 25.14 15.59 19.23
CA ARG A 312 24.39 15.82 20.48
C ARG A 312 23.68 14.54 20.90
N GLU A 313 24.03 14.05 22.09
CA GLU A 313 23.50 12.81 22.67
C GLU A 313 21.96 12.78 22.71
N HIS A 314 21.34 13.89 23.13
CA HIS A 314 19.89 14.04 23.17
C HIS A 314 19.23 13.85 21.80
N ASP A 315 19.78 14.49 20.77
CA ASP A 315 19.22 14.45 19.40
C ASP A 315 19.46 13.07 18.77
N CYS A 316 20.61 12.44 19.05
CA CYS A 316 20.91 11.05 18.69
C CYS A 316 19.86 10.08 19.24
N ARG A 317 19.60 10.16 20.56
CA ARG A 317 18.61 9.32 21.25
C ARG A 317 17.21 9.48 20.66
N ASN A 318 16.78 10.71 20.44
CA ASN A 318 15.47 10.97 19.84
C ASN A 318 15.37 10.37 18.43
N LYS A 319 16.43 10.46 17.63
CA LYS A 319 16.43 9.85 16.29
C LYS A 319 16.43 8.32 16.34
N LEU A 320 17.16 7.71 17.28
CA LEU A 320 17.15 6.26 17.49
C LEU A 320 15.76 5.74 17.91
N LYS A 321 15.00 6.53 18.68
CA LYS A 321 13.62 6.20 19.07
C LYS A 321 12.63 6.15 17.90
N GLU A 322 12.95 6.79 16.77
CA GLU A 322 12.13 6.70 15.55
C GLU A 322 12.29 5.35 14.83
N LEU A 323 13.34 4.59 15.13
CA LEU A 323 13.56 3.29 14.51
C LEU A 323 12.65 2.23 15.13
N PRO A 324 12.31 1.15 14.38
CA PRO A 324 11.46 0.09 14.89
C PRO A 324 12.01 -0.44 16.21
N ARG A 325 11.24 -0.24 17.30
CA ARG A 325 11.65 -0.50 18.69
C ARG A 325 11.93 -1.99 18.92
N ARG A 326 13.16 -2.43 18.68
CA ARG A 326 13.69 -3.71 19.19
C ARG A 326 14.58 -3.52 20.43
N ILE A 327 15.00 -2.28 20.69
CA ILE A 327 15.86 -1.88 21.79
C ILE A 327 15.17 -0.71 22.49
N ASP A 328 14.99 -0.80 23.79
CA ASP A 328 14.47 0.30 24.60
C ASP A 328 15.59 1.33 24.83
N ILE A 329 15.60 2.39 24.02
CA ILE A 329 16.60 3.47 24.09
C ILE A 329 16.54 4.22 25.42
N ASP A 330 15.40 4.24 26.11
CA ASP A 330 15.26 4.90 27.41
C ASP A 330 15.93 4.11 28.54
N SER A 331 15.95 2.78 28.44
CA SER A 331 16.69 1.91 29.37
C SER A 331 18.21 2.08 29.27
N LEU A 332 18.73 2.47 28.10
CA LEU A 332 20.16 2.67 27.85
C LEU A 332 20.61 4.06 28.29
N SER A 333 20.42 4.42 29.55
CA SER A 333 20.71 5.77 30.05
C SER A 333 22.21 6.08 30.09
N VAL A 334 22.54 7.38 30.09
CA VAL A 334 23.93 7.85 30.29
C VAL A 334 24.46 7.41 31.65
N VAL A 335 23.60 7.33 32.67
CA VAL A 335 23.95 6.86 34.02
C VAL A 335 24.38 5.40 34.00
N CYS A 336 23.82 4.59 33.10
CA CYS A 336 24.22 3.20 32.88
C CYS A 336 25.49 3.06 32.00
N GLY A 337 26.19 4.15 31.69
CA GLY A 337 27.42 4.15 30.90
C GLY A 337 27.22 4.18 29.38
N PHE A 338 25.98 4.32 28.90
CA PHE A 338 25.69 4.34 27.47
C PHE A 338 25.68 5.76 26.91
N GLN A 339 26.69 6.11 26.10
CA GLN A 339 26.71 7.32 25.29
C GLN A 339 26.50 6.96 23.81
N LEU A 340 25.25 7.04 23.34
CA LEU A 340 24.83 6.48 22.04
C LEU A 340 25.38 7.26 20.84
N SER A 341 25.74 8.54 21.03
CA SER A 341 26.37 9.36 19.99
C SER A 341 27.81 8.91 19.66
N THR A 342 28.52 8.33 20.63
CA THR A 342 29.91 7.87 20.47
C THR A 342 30.00 6.35 20.27
N GLU A 343 29.02 5.59 20.75
CA GLU A 343 28.98 4.14 20.61
C GLU A 343 28.92 3.71 19.12
N PRO A 344 29.87 2.86 18.66
CA PRO A 344 29.99 2.51 17.24
C PRO A 344 28.75 1.91 16.58
N PHE A 345 28.02 1.02 17.27
CA PHE A 345 26.82 0.38 16.72
C PHE A 345 25.69 1.40 16.50
N PHE A 346 25.32 2.19 17.50
CA PHE A 346 24.26 3.20 17.37
C PHE A 346 24.63 4.31 16.39
N ARG A 347 25.90 4.72 16.37
CA ARG A 347 26.41 5.68 15.39
C ARG A 347 26.32 5.14 13.96
N SER A 348 26.56 3.85 13.75
CA SER A 348 26.38 3.21 12.43
C SER A 348 24.91 3.16 12.01
N LEU A 349 24.00 2.94 12.96
CA LEU A 349 22.55 2.90 12.76
C LEU A 349 22.00 4.27 12.33
N ILE A 350 22.45 5.35 12.98
CA ILE A 350 22.10 6.73 12.60
C ILE A 350 22.62 7.07 11.20
N LYS A 351 23.87 6.70 10.87
CA LYS A 351 24.42 6.88 9.51
C LYS A 351 23.59 6.15 8.45
N ALA A 352 23.11 4.94 8.75
CA ALA A 352 22.25 4.19 7.85
C ALA A 352 20.86 4.84 7.69
N THR A 353 20.30 5.39 8.77
CA THR A 353 18.99 6.07 8.77
C THR A 353 19.00 7.34 7.93
N ILE A 354 20.07 8.13 8.06
CA ILE A 354 20.34 9.31 7.22
C ILE A 354 20.32 8.95 5.74
N LYS A 355 20.79 7.75 5.38
CA LYS A 355 20.89 7.29 4.00
C LYS A 355 19.54 6.87 3.37
N TYR A 356 18.47 6.68 4.15
CA TYR A 356 17.28 5.93 3.70
C TYR A 356 15.94 6.71 3.63
N SER A 357 15.89 8.00 4.00
CA SER A 357 14.61 8.71 4.18
C SER A 357 14.03 9.34 2.89
N VAL A 358 13.12 8.66 2.16
CA VAL A 358 12.17 9.22 1.16
C VAL A 358 10.93 8.32 0.95
N THR A 359 9.65 8.77 1.14
CA THR A 359 8.43 8.44 0.32
C THR A 359 7.04 8.97 0.83
N LYS A 360 6.05 9.12 -0.10
CA LYS A 360 4.73 9.85 -0.11
C LYS A 360 3.42 8.97 -0.05
N GLN A 361 2.20 9.57 0.08
CA GLN A 361 0.89 9.21 -0.60
C GLN A 361 -0.32 10.20 -0.35
N MET A 362 -1.45 10.10 -1.13
CA MET A 362 -2.65 11.05 -1.25
C MET A 362 -4.04 10.38 -1.62
N HIS A 363 -5.20 11.11 -1.65
CA HIS A 363 -6.63 10.63 -1.81
C HIS A 363 -7.66 11.63 -2.52
N GLU A 364 -9.02 11.39 -2.57
CA GLU A 364 -10.10 12.11 -3.36
C GLU A 364 -11.52 12.29 -2.75
N THR A 365 -12.30 13.32 -3.18
CA THR A 365 -13.77 13.56 -2.98
C THR A 365 -14.35 14.66 -3.90
N GLY A 366 -15.67 14.64 -4.15
CA GLY A 366 -16.34 15.32 -5.26
C GLY A 366 -16.90 16.72 -5.09
N LEU A 367 -16.40 17.53 -4.15
CA LEU A 367 -16.88 18.90 -3.93
C LEU A 367 -16.00 19.99 -4.57
N LEU A 368 -14.90 19.57 -5.20
CA LEU A 368 -13.88 20.44 -5.74
C LEU A 368 -14.14 20.71 -7.23
N GLN A 369 -13.78 21.91 -7.69
CA GLN A 369 -13.68 22.20 -9.12
C GLN A 369 -12.37 21.67 -9.69
N TYR A 370 -12.32 21.46 -11.00
CA TYR A 370 -11.09 21.08 -11.69
C TYR A 370 -10.00 22.15 -11.46
N GLY A 371 -8.82 21.72 -11.02
CA GLY A 371 -7.72 22.59 -10.62
C GLY A 371 -7.64 22.84 -9.11
N GLN A 372 -8.66 22.46 -8.34
CA GLN A 372 -8.70 22.60 -6.89
C GLN A 372 -8.40 21.28 -6.17
N VAL A 373 -7.85 21.37 -4.96
CA VAL A 373 -7.69 20.25 -4.04
C VAL A 373 -8.11 20.66 -2.62
N PHE A 374 -8.51 19.69 -1.79
CA PHE A 374 -8.66 19.92 -0.35
C PHE A 374 -7.57 19.15 0.40
N VAL A 375 -6.91 19.82 1.34
CA VAL A 375 -5.82 19.25 2.14
C VAL A 375 -5.97 19.70 3.59
N GLN A 376 -6.16 18.72 4.47
CA GLN A 376 -6.15 18.92 5.91
C GLN A 376 -5.20 17.88 6.52
N TYR A 377 -4.27 18.32 7.36
CA TYR A 377 -3.30 17.43 8.00
C TYR A 377 -3.17 17.71 9.49
N THR A 378 -2.84 16.67 10.24
CA THR A 378 -2.45 16.79 11.65
C THR A 378 -1.10 17.50 11.73
N GLU A 379 -0.99 18.55 12.54
CA GLU A 379 0.23 19.36 12.63
C GLU A 379 1.43 18.58 13.19
N ASN A 380 1.18 17.68 14.16
CA ASN A 380 2.23 16.85 14.73
C ASN A 380 2.47 15.60 13.88
N ILE A 381 3.52 15.64 13.08
CA ILE A 381 3.89 14.56 12.16
C ILE A 381 4.34 13.25 12.84
N HIS A 382 4.74 13.33 14.11
CA HIS A 382 5.16 12.17 14.90
C HIS A 382 3.95 11.43 15.49
N LEU A 383 2.78 12.06 15.53
CA LEU A 383 1.55 11.48 16.04
C LEU A 383 0.89 10.61 14.98
N LYS A 384 1.26 9.32 14.90
CA LYS A 384 0.78 8.38 13.87
C LYS A 384 -0.67 7.92 14.03
N THR A 385 -1.21 8.05 15.22
CA THR A 385 -2.61 7.74 15.57
C THR A 385 -3.21 8.97 16.25
N PRO A 386 -3.50 10.05 15.49
CA PRO A 386 -4.00 11.29 16.06
C PRO A 386 -5.42 11.10 16.63
N PRO A 387 -5.67 11.45 17.91
CA PRO A 387 -7.03 11.47 18.44
C PRO A 387 -7.86 12.58 17.77
N PRO A 388 -9.20 12.57 17.92
CA PRO A 388 -10.06 13.54 17.25
C PRO A 388 -9.74 15.00 17.56
N GLN A 389 -9.24 15.28 18.78
CA GLN A 389 -8.86 16.60 19.28
C GLN A 389 -7.45 17.04 18.87
N ALA A 390 -6.71 16.23 18.11
CA ALA A 390 -5.38 16.62 17.63
C ALA A 390 -5.45 17.92 16.82
N SER A 391 -4.42 18.77 16.95
CA SER A 391 -4.32 20.00 16.16
C SER A 391 -4.23 19.66 14.67
N LYS A 392 -5.13 20.25 13.88
CA LYS A 392 -5.25 20.07 12.44
C LYS A 392 -5.10 21.40 11.75
N LYS A 393 -4.45 21.40 10.60
CA LYS A 393 -4.30 22.56 9.74
C LYS A 393 -4.91 22.30 8.38
N ILE A 394 -5.79 23.22 7.96
CA ILE A 394 -6.32 23.26 6.61
C ILE A 394 -5.34 24.09 5.77
N LEU A 395 -4.90 23.53 4.65
CA LEU A 395 -3.99 24.20 3.73
C LEU A 395 -4.81 24.98 2.69
N THR A 396 -4.45 26.24 2.47
CA THR A 396 -5.08 27.09 1.46
C THR A 396 -4.04 27.75 0.57
N GLY A 397 -4.37 28.00 -0.69
CA GLY A 397 -3.49 28.65 -1.67
C GLY A 397 -2.80 27.66 -2.63
N LYS A 398 -1.81 28.15 -3.38
CA LYS A 398 -1.13 27.35 -4.40
C LYS A 398 -0.34 26.20 -3.78
N VAL A 399 -0.56 24.99 -4.27
CA VAL A 399 0.12 23.76 -3.82
C VAL A 399 0.71 23.01 -4.99
N LEU A 400 1.89 22.43 -4.77
CA LEU A 400 2.61 21.64 -5.76
C LEU A 400 2.46 20.15 -5.46
N LEU A 401 1.88 19.40 -6.38
CA LEU A 401 1.58 17.98 -6.23
C LEU A 401 2.32 17.18 -7.31
N THR A 402 2.72 15.97 -6.95
CA THR A 402 3.39 15.04 -7.87
C THR A 402 3.36 13.62 -7.32
N LYS A 403 3.34 12.64 -8.21
CA LYS A 403 3.39 11.21 -7.91
C LYS A 403 4.77 10.65 -8.27
N ASN A 404 5.27 9.75 -7.44
CA ASN A 404 6.57 9.12 -7.67
C ASN A 404 6.39 7.78 -8.38
N PRO A 405 7.24 7.44 -9.36
CA PRO A 405 8.35 8.24 -9.90
C PRO A 405 7.87 9.38 -10.83
N CYS A 406 8.51 10.54 -10.78
CA CYS A 406 8.30 11.65 -11.72
C CYS A 406 9.49 11.70 -12.69
N ILE A 407 9.21 11.82 -13.98
CA ILE A 407 10.18 11.72 -15.07
C ILE A 407 10.16 12.98 -15.93
N VAL A 408 8.98 13.51 -16.25
CA VAL A 408 8.82 14.66 -17.13
C VAL A 408 8.25 15.86 -16.38
N ALA A 409 8.45 17.06 -16.91
CA ALA A 409 7.95 18.31 -16.32
C ALA A 409 6.43 18.27 -16.03
N GLY A 410 5.66 17.59 -16.87
CA GLY A 410 4.21 17.42 -16.70
C GLY A 410 3.79 16.61 -15.48
N ASP A 411 4.69 15.83 -14.86
CA ASP A 411 4.39 14.99 -13.68
C ASP A 411 4.29 15.79 -12.38
N VAL A 412 4.57 17.08 -12.45
CA VAL A 412 4.48 18.04 -11.36
C VAL A 412 3.42 19.07 -11.73
N ARG A 413 2.39 19.19 -10.88
CA ARG A 413 1.23 20.05 -11.13
C ARG A 413 1.04 21.03 -9.99
N VAL A 414 0.63 22.24 -10.34
CA VAL A 414 0.21 23.27 -9.37
C VAL A 414 -1.31 23.27 -9.33
N PHE A 415 -1.86 23.17 -8.13
CA PHE A 415 -3.29 23.23 -7.86
C PHE A 415 -3.60 24.30 -6.81
N ASP A 416 -4.88 24.65 -6.68
CA ASP A 416 -5.37 25.54 -5.64
C ASP A 416 -5.96 24.74 -4.47
N ALA A 417 -5.30 24.79 -3.31
CA ALA A 417 -5.86 24.24 -2.09
C ALA A 417 -6.95 25.17 -1.56
N VAL A 418 -8.16 24.63 -1.36
CA VAL A 418 -9.34 25.37 -0.90
C VAL A 418 -9.95 24.69 0.32
N ASP A 419 -10.53 25.47 1.21
CA ASP A 419 -11.27 24.96 2.37
C ASP A 419 -12.74 24.71 1.98
N ILE A 420 -13.18 23.47 2.16
CA ILE A 420 -14.57 23.07 1.96
C ILE A 420 -15.07 22.47 3.29
N PRO A 421 -16.04 23.11 3.97
CA PRO A 421 -16.54 22.66 5.27
C PRO A 421 -16.96 21.19 5.31
N ASP A 422 -17.65 20.73 4.27
CA ASP A 422 -18.13 19.36 4.15
C ASP A 422 -17.00 18.33 4.08
N LEU A 423 -15.77 18.73 3.73
CA LEU A 423 -14.61 17.85 3.63
C LEU A 423 -13.75 17.80 4.89
N ARG A 424 -14.03 18.63 5.89
CA ARG A 424 -13.20 18.72 7.12
C ARG A 424 -13.19 17.46 7.97
N HIS A 425 -14.09 16.50 7.71
CA HIS A 425 -14.06 15.17 8.31
C HIS A 425 -12.88 14.32 7.78
N LEU A 426 -12.27 14.70 6.65
CA LEU A 426 -11.10 14.03 6.08
C LEU A 426 -9.81 14.71 6.53
N CYS A 427 -8.88 13.92 7.06
CA CYS A 427 -7.59 14.39 7.58
C CYS A 427 -6.46 13.42 7.19
N ASP A 428 -5.25 13.97 7.06
CA ASP A 428 -4.04 13.26 6.65
C ASP A 428 -4.18 12.58 5.28
N VAL A 429 -4.95 13.25 4.44
CA VAL A 429 -5.26 12.88 3.07
C VAL A 429 -5.34 14.14 2.22
N ILE A 430 -5.10 13.99 0.93
CA ILE A 430 -5.47 15.02 -0.04
C ILE A 430 -6.76 14.58 -0.69
N VAL A 431 -7.48 15.48 -1.33
CA VAL A 431 -8.74 15.25 -1.98
C VAL A 431 -8.70 15.92 -3.35
N PHE A 432 -8.88 15.17 -4.43
CA PHE A 432 -9.08 15.68 -5.79
C PHE A 432 -10.56 15.67 -6.22
N PRO A 433 -10.93 16.52 -7.19
CA PRO A 433 -12.26 16.59 -7.80
C PRO A 433 -12.64 15.32 -8.56
N ILE A 434 -13.95 15.03 -8.60
CA ILE A 434 -14.53 13.88 -9.34
C ILE A 434 -15.00 14.24 -10.75
N HIS A 435 -14.83 15.50 -11.15
CA HIS A 435 -15.26 16.04 -12.44
C HIS A 435 -14.15 16.85 -13.08
N GLY A 436 -14.09 16.81 -14.40
CA GLY A 436 -13.12 17.56 -15.20
C GLY A 436 -12.82 16.89 -16.53
N PRO A 437 -11.90 17.45 -17.32
CA PRO A 437 -11.43 16.84 -18.57
C PRO A 437 -10.56 15.60 -18.35
N ARG A 438 -9.86 15.51 -17.21
CA ARG A 438 -8.96 14.41 -16.85
C ARG A 438 -8.86 14.29 -15.32
N PRO A 439 -8.71 13.11 -14.71
CA PRO A 439 -8.47 13.01 -13.28
C PRO A 439 -7.09 13.53 -12.90
N HIS A 440 -6.99 14.34 -11.84
CA HIS A 440 -5.71 14.90 -11.39
C HIS A 440 -4.64 13.83 -11.06
N PRO A 441 -4.97 12.67 -10.45
CA PRO A 441 -3.98 11.60 -10.27
C PRO A 441 -3.44 11.00 -11.57
N ASP A 442 -4.18 11.11 -12.68
CA ASP A 442 -3.76 10.64 -14.00
C ASP A 442 -2.96 11.70 -14.77
N GLU A 443 -3.11 12.98 -14.41
CA GLU A 443 -2.27 14.07 -14.93
C GLU A 443 -0.85 14.05 -14.38
N MET A 444 -0.61 13.33 -13.28
CA MET A 444 0.68 13.21 -12.62
C MET A 444 1.20 11.77 -12.72
N ALA A 445 2.35 11.57 -13.38
CA ALA A 445 3.10 10.30 -13.47
C ALA A 445 2.33 9.06 -13.96
#